data_AF-A0A0J7XPA2-F1
#
_entry.id   AF-A0A0J7XPA2-F1
#
_cell.length_a   1.000
_cell.length_b   1.000
_cell.length_c   1.000
_cell.angle_alpha   90.00
_cell.angle_beta   90.00
_cell.angle_gamma   90.00
#
_symmetry.space_group_name_H-M   'P 1'
#
loop_
_entity.id
_entity.type
_entity.pdbx_description
1 polymer ?
#
loop_
_entity_poly.entity_id
_entity_poly.type
_entity_poly.pdbx_seq_one_letter_code
_entity_poly.pdbx_strand_id
1 'polypeptide(L)'
;MARNLYDVGDRHPDESGAWLNEKQETRTRVVPIGLLLVALALAIAVALLLAKILPAHGEPMNADAAPMTITDQFALCDDAKGDACVLSASTYAWRGRHYHIADIHVPSATDARCPAEADRAQRGRAALAAMLNGGAFEARPDTADPDPSARLLLRDGVSIGQLMILKGHAKAWSRTPIGWCAG
;
A
#
# COMPACT_ATOMS: atom_id res chain seq x y z
N MET A 1 -68.13 -5.03 56.85
CA MET A 1 -67.34 -5.17 55.62
C MET A 1 -66.07 -4.36 55.85
N ALA A 2 -64.83 -4.81 55.70
CA ALA A 2 -64.26 -6.06 55.25
C ALA A 2 -62.96 -6.29 56.05
N ARG A 3 -62.64 -7.55 56.32
CA ARG A 3 -61.33 -7.97 56.82
C ARG A 3 -60.36 -7.97 55.64
N ASN A 4 -59.17 -7.39 55.81
CA ASN A 4 -57.95 -7.73 55.07
C ASN A 4 -56.78 -7.39 56.00
N LEU A 5 -56.37 -8.34 56.84
CA LEU A 5 -55.33 -9.34 56.56
C LEU A 5 -53.94 -8.66 56.53
N TYR A 6 -53.48 -8.31 57.73
CA TYR A 6 -52.06 -8.09 58.01
C TYR A 6 -51.40 -9.46 58.07
N ASP A 7 -50.49 -9.73 57.14
CA ASP A 7 -49.39 -10.67 57.35
C ASP A 7 -48.11 -9.89 57.06
N VAL A 8 -47.49 -9.39 58.13
CA VAL A 8 -46.16 -8.81 58.09
C VAL A 8 -45.36 -9.62 59.08
N GLY A 9 -44.73 -10.67 58.54
CA GLY A 9 -43.87 -11.58 59.28
C GLY A 9 -42.77 -10.85 60.04
N ASP A 10 -42.52 -11.36 61.23
CA ASP A 10 -41.54 -10.88 62.18
C ASP A 10 -40.13 -10.87 61.55
N ARG A 11 -39.59 -9.67 61.32
CA ARG A 11 -38.13 -9.49 61.17
C ARG A 11 -37.59 -9.01 62.50
N HIS A 12 -36.95 -9.91 63.24
CA HIS A 12 -36.04 -9.50 64.31
C HIS A 12 -34.84 -8.76 63.68
N PRO A 13 -34.49 -7.56 64.16
CA PRO A 13 -33.23 -6.93 63.79
C PRO A 13 -32.08 -7.73 64.42
N ASP A 14 -31.14 -8.17 63.59
CA ASP A 14 -29.86 -8.73 64.01
C ASP A 14 -29.04 -7.65 64.75
N GLU A 15 -28.83 -7.84 66.06
CA GLU A 15 -28.07 -6.95 66.95
C GLU A 15 -26.54 -7.18 66.89
N SER A 16 -26.00 -7.92 65.93
CA SER A 16 -24.57 -8.22 65.91
C SER A 16 -23.69 -7.11 65.33
N GLY A 17 -24.25 -6.06 64.69
CA GLY A 17 -23.47 -4.96 64.12
C GLY A 17 -22.40 -5.41 63.11
N ALA A 18 -22.47 -6.66 62.65
CA ALA A 18 -21.44 -7.30 61.84
C ALA A 18 -21.33 -6.73 60.42
N TRP A 19 -22.31 -5.93 59.98
CA TRP A 19 -22.35 -5.34 58.65
C TRP A 19 -21.61 -4.00 58.51
N LEU A 20 -21.10 -3.42 59.61
CA LEU A 20 -20.40 -2.12 59.55
C LEU A 20 -18.89 -2.22 59.33
N ASN A 21 -18.32 -3.43 59.28
CA ASN A 21 -16.87 -3.63 59.18
C ASN A 21 -16.43 -4.53 58.02
N GLU A 22 -17.25 -4.69 56.98
CA GLU A 22 -16.78 -5.33 55.74
C GLU A 22 -16.09 -4.28 54.85
N LYS A 23 -15.00 -3.68 55.33
CA LYS A 23 -14.04 -3.07 54.41
C LYS A 23 -13.43 -4.21 53.62
N GLN A 24 -13.89 -4.39 52.38
CA GLN A 24 -13.15 -5.17 51.40
C GLN A 24 -11.76 -4.56 51.22
N GLU A 25 -10.80 -5.03 52.01
CA GLU A 25 -9.39 -4.92 51.69
C GLU A 25 -9.14 -5.83 50.49
N THR A 26 -9.49 -5.36 49.29
CA THR A 26 -8.73 -5.75 48.11
C THR A 26 -7.29 -5.37 48.43
N ARG A 27 -6.49 -6.38 48.78
CA ARG A 27 -5.04 -6.30 49.00
C ARG A 27 -4.43 -5.66 47.76
N THR A 28 -4.36 -4.33 47.74
CA THR A 28 -3.74 -3.55 46.69
C THR A 28 -2.27 -3.93 46.71
N ARG A 29 -1.84 -4.76 45.76
CA ARG A 29 -0.41 -4.91 45.48
C ARG A 29 0.08 -3.51 45.11
N VAL A 30 0.76 -2.87 46.05
CA VAL A 30 1.43 -1.59 45.83
C VAL A 30 2.55 -1.88 44.82
N VAL A 31 2.26 -1.70 43.54
CA VAL A 31 3.29 -1.74 42.51
C VAL A 31 4.11 -0.46 42.70
N PRO A 32 5.42 -0.56 42.99
CA PRO A 32 6.21 0.65 43.21
C PRO A 32 6.16 1.48 41.93
N ILE A 33 5.94 2.79 42.07
CA ILE A 33 5.77 3.73 40.94
C ILE A 33 6.93 3.58 39.93
N GLY A 34 8.14 3.28 40.41
CA GLY A 34 9.30 3.00 39.56
C GLY A 34 9.10 1.83 38.58
N LEU A 35 8.38 0.78 38.97
CA LEU A 35 8.10 -0.38 38.12
C LEU A 35 7.09 -0.05 37.03
N LEU A 36 6.12 0.83 37.32
CA LEU A 36 5.20 1.39 36.32
C LEU A 36 5.93 2.29 35.32
N LEU A 37 6.86 3.13 35.80
CA LEU A 37 7.66 4.00 34.93
C LEU A 37 8.61 3.20 34.03
N VAL A 38 9.24 2.14 34.55
CA VAL A 38 10.09 1.24 33.76
C VAL A 38 9.27 0.49 32.71
N ALA A 39 8.09 -0.03 33.08
CA ALA A 39 7.20 -0.70 32.13
C ALA A 39 6.72 0.25 31.01
N LEU A 40 6.40 1.51 31.36
CA LEU A 40 6.01 2.53 30.39
C LEU A 40 7.16 2.91 29.46
N ALA A 41 8.37 3.11 30.00
CA ALA A 41 9.55 3.42 29.21
C ALA A 41 9.91 2.27 28.24
N LEU A 42 9.80 1.02 28.68
CA LEU A 42 9.98 -0.16 27.83
C LEU A 42 8.90 -0.22 26.73
N ALA A 43 7.63 0.03 27.06
CA ALA A 43 6.56 0.06 26.08
C ALA A 43 6.77 1.16 25.01
N ILE A 44 7.22 2.35 25.42
CA ILE A 44 7.54 3.45 24.51
C ILE A 44 8.74 3.11 23.62
N ALA A 45 9.82 2.56 24.20
CA ALA A 45 11.00 2.15 23.44
C ALA A 45 10.66 1.07 22.41
N VAL A 46 9.85 0.08 22.79
CA VAL A 46 9.34 -0.97 21.90
C VAL A 46 8.47 -0.36 20.80
N ALA A 47 7.55 0.56 21.12
CA ALA A 47 6.71 1.24 20.13
C ALA A 47 7.55 2.06 19.12
N LEU A 48 8.58 2.77 19.58
CA LEU A 48 9.49 3.53 18.72
C LEU A 48 10.35 2.62 17.83
N LEU A 49 10.80 1.47 18.37
CA LEU A 49 11.50 0.45 17.59
C LEU A 49 10.58 -0.19 16.54
N LEU A 50 9.33 -0.53 16.88
CA LEU A 50 8.37 -1.07 15.92
C LEU A 50 7.97 -0.05 14.84
N ALA A 51 7.87 1.25 15.18
CA ALA A 51 7.57 2.29 14.20
C ALA A 51 8.67 2.45 13.11
N LYS A 52 9.87 1.91 13.32
CA LYS A 52 10.94 1.86 12.31
C LYS A 52 10.90 0.61 11.43
N ILE A 53 10.10 -0.39 11.81
CA ILE A 53 9.97 -1.68 11.11
C ILE A 53 8.63 -1.76 10.36
N LEU A 54 7.64 -0.98 10.77
CA LEU A 54 6.36 -0.86 10.07
C LEU A 54 6.53 0.05 8.84
N PRO A 55 6.21 -0.43 7.62
CA PRO A 55 6.10 0.47 6.48
C PRO A 55 5.05 1.53 6.79
N ALA A 56 5.35 2.79 6.47
CA ALA A 56 4.36 3.85 6.49
C ALA A 56 3.13 3.36 5.73
N HIS A 57 1.97 3.33 6.38
CA HIS A 57 0.73 2.98 5.72
C HIS A 57 0.53 4.02 4.61
N GLY A 58 0.60 3.55 3.37
CA GLY A 58 0.36 4.37 2.19
C GLY A 58 -0.96 5.11 2.37
N GLU A 59 -0.90 6.42 2.18
CA GLU A 59 -2.07 7.28 2.16
C GLU A 59 -3.13 6.72 1.18
N PRO A 60 -4.43 6.87 1.50
CA PRO A 60 -5.51 6.28 0.72
C PRO A 60 -5.58 6.87 -0.70
N MET A 61 -5.01 6.14 -1.66
CA MET A 61 -5.70 5.48 -2.79
C MET A 61 -6.94 6.20 -3.37
N ASN A 62 -6.84 7.50 -3.69
CA ASN A 62 -7.84 8.19 -4.54
C ASN A 62 -7.21 9.20 -5.53
N ALA A 63 -5.90 9.47 -5.45
CA ALA A 63 -5.21 10.32 -6.42
C ALA A 63 -4.98 9.63 -7.79
N ASP A 64 -5.31 8.34 -7.90
CA ASP A 64 -4.96 7.47 -9.03
C ASP A 64 -6.00 7.49 -10.14
N ALA A 65 -7.21 7.94 -9.84
CA ALA A 65 -8.34 7.85 -10.74
C ALA A 65 -8.44 9.02 -11.73
N ALA A 66 -7.60 10.05 -11.59
CA ALA A 66 -7.59 11.19 -12.49
C ALA A 66 -6.58 11.00 -13.63
N PRO A 67 -6.92 11.38 -14.87
CA PRO A 67 -5.94 11.60 -15.93
C PRO A 67 -4.89 12.62 -15.50
N MET A 68 -3.63 12.37 -15.84
CA MET A 68 -2.51 13.26 -15.55
C MET A 68 -1.82 13.66 -16.86
N THR A 69 -1.46 14.93 -16.99
CA THR A 69 -0.55 15.38 -18.06
C THR A 69 0.85 15.49 -17.49
N ILE A 70 1.81 14.82 -18.13
CA ILE A 70 3.20 14.74 -17.69
C ILE A 70 4.08 15.43 -18.73
N THR A 71 4.94 16.33 -18.26
CA THR A 71 5.90 17.11 -19.08
C THR A 71 7.34 16.95 -18.61
N ASP A 72 7.57 16.18 -17.54
CA ASP A 72 8.89 15.94 -16.95
C ASP A 72 9.77 15.08 -17.87
N GLN A 73 11.08 15.21 -17.72
CA GLN A 73 12.05 14.33 -18.36
C GLN A 73 12.34 13.12 -17.48
N PHE A 74 12.26 11.95 -18.07
CA PHE A 74 12.49 10.68 -17.41
C PHE A 74 13.94 10.23 -17.58
N ALA A 75 14.58 9.91 -16.45
CA ALA A 75 15.87 9.22 -16.43
C ALA A 75 15.68 7.69 -16.43
N LEU A 76 16.73 6.95 -16.83
CA LEU A 76 16.82 5.52 -16.54
C LEU A 76 17.36 5.37 -15.11
N CYS A 77 16.58 4.74 -14.23
CA CYS A 77 16.96 4.57 -12.82
C CYS A 77 16.37 3.29 -12.22
N ASP A 78 16.95 2.85 -11.11
CA ASP A 78 16.58 1.60 -10.44
C ASP A 78 15.80 1.83 -9.15
N ASP A 79 15.59 3.10 -8.77
CA ASP A 79 14.72 3.50 -7.68
C ASP A 79 13.79 4.66 -8.08
N ALA A 80 12.74 4.85 -7.27
CA ALA A 80 11.65 5.78 -7.53
C ALA A 80 11.71 7.04 -6.65
N LYS A 81 12.90 7.46 -6.18
CA LYS A 81 13.02 8.57 -5.25
C LYS A 81 12.61 9.91 -5.88
N GLY A 82 11.32 10.21 -5.83
CA GLY A 82 10.73 11.53 -6.11
C GLY A 82 10.73 11.97 -7.58
N ASP A 83 11.69 11.53 -8.38
CA ASP A 83 11.93 12.00 -9.74
C ASP A 83 11.19 11.15 -10.80
N ALA A 84 11.06 11.72 -12.00
CA ALA A 84 10.54 11.03 -13.18
C ALA A 84 11.56 9.95 -13.64
N CYS A 85 11.18 8.69 -13.51
CA CYS A 85 12.09 7.55 -13.65
C CYS A 85 11.49 6.43 -14.51
N VAL A 86 12.26 5.86 -15.44
CA VAL A 86 11.90 4.62 -16.14
C VAL A 86 12.60 3.44 -15.49
N LEU A 87 11.80 2.59 -14.85
CA LEU A 87 12.25 1.42 -14.08
C LEU A 87 12.39 0.18 -14.97
N SER A 88 11.45 -0.03 -15.89
CA SER A 88 11.41 -1.18 -16.79
C SER A 88 10.84 -0.79 -18.16
N ALA A 89 10.70 -1.75 -19.08
CA ALA A 89 10.08 -1.52 -20.38
C ALA A 89 8.56 -1.22 -20.34
N SER A 90 7.91 -1.37 -19.18
CA SER A 90 6.49 -1.03 -18.97
C SER A 90 6.21 -0.27 -17.68
N THR A 91 7.20 -0.10 -16.80
CA THR A 91 7.03 0.51 -15.48
C THR A 91 7.83 1.80 -15.39
N TYR A 92 7.19 2.86 -14.91
CA TYR A 92 7.82 4.14 -14.63
C TYR A 92 7.39 4.64 -13.25
N ALA A 93 8.26 5.42 -12.61
CA ALA A 93 7.90 6.19 -11.44
C ALA A 93 7.77 7.67 -11.77
N TRP A 94 6.81 8.33 -11.16
CA TRP A 94 6.61 9.77 -11.28
C TRP A 94 6.05 10.31 -9.97
N ARG A 95 6.70 11.34 -9.41
CA ARG A 95 6.35 11.94 -8.11
C ARG A 95 6.27 10.93 -6.97
N GLY A 96 7.28 10.06 -6.88
CA GLY A 96 7.41 9.06 -5.81
C GLY A 96 6.43 7.89 -5.92
N ARG A 97 5.76 7.72 -7.06
CA ARG A 97 4.76 6.69 -7.28
C ARG A 97 5.06 5.85 -8.49
N HIS A 98 4.83 4.54 -8.39
CA HIS A 98 4.97 3.61 -9.51
C HIS A 98 3.69 3.54 -10.34
N TYR A 99 3.87 3.43 -11.64
CA TYR A 99 2.82 3.20 -12.63
C TYR A 99 3.30 2.17 -13.63
N HIS A 100 2.39 1.45 -14.23
CA HIS A 100 2.69 0.56 -15.34
C HIS A 100 1.78 0.84 -16.54
N ILE A 101 2.27 0.53 -17.75
CA ILE A 101 1.56 0.75 -19.00
C ILE A 101 0.59 -0.41 -19.23
N ALA A 102 -0.71 -0.11 -19.25
CA ALA A 102 -1.77 -1.12 -19.18
C ALA A 102 -1.94 -1.93 -20.48
N ASP A 103 -1.70 -1.32 -21.65
CA ASP A 103 -2.00 -1.93 -22.95
C ASP A 103 -0.87 -2.77 -23.54
N ILE A 104 0.21 -3.01 -22.78
CA ILE A 104 1.39 -3.76 -23.25
C ILE A 104 1.83 -4.87 -22.30
N HIS A 105 2.49 -5.87 -22.88
CA HIS A 105 3.28 -6.87 -22.17
C HIS A 105 4.73 -6.80 -22.65
N VAL A 106 5.69 -6.86 -21.73
CA VAL A 106 7.12 -6.68 -21.99
C VAL A 106 7.95 -7.83 -21.42
N PRO A 107 9.16 -8.09 -21.93
CA PRO A 107 10.10 -9.01 -21.29
C PRO A 107 10.53 -8.48 -19.90
N SER A 108 10.67 -9.38 -18.93
CA SER A 108 11.20 -9.03 -17.60
C SER A 108 12.73 -8.96 -17.64
N ALA A 109 13.32 -7.92 -17.04
CA ALA A 109 14.76 -7.82 -16.86
C ALA A 109 15.23 -8.58 -15.61
N THR A 110 14.43 -8.58 -14.54
CA THR A 110 14.74 -9.23 -13.26
C THR A 110 14.52 -10.73 -13.28
N ASP A 111 13.49 -11.17 -14.01
CA ASP A 111 13.03 -12.56 -14.09
C ASP A 111 13.22 -13.14 -15.51
N ALA A 112 14.21 -12.64 -16.23
CA ALA A 112 14.53 -13.09 -17.58
C ALA A 112 14.87 -14.59 -17.57
N ARG A 113 14.21 -15.37 -18.43
CA ARG A 113 14.45 -16.82 -18.53
C ARG A 113 15.66 -17.16 -19.41
N CYS A 114 16.21 -16.18 -20.11
CA CYS A 114 17.37 -16.32 -20.99
C CYS A 114 18.03 -14.95 -21.23
N PRO A 115 19.30 -14.93 -21.71
CA PRO A 115 20.00 -13.69 -22.02
C PRO A 115 19.29 -12.80 -23.06
N ALA A 116 18.69 -13.42 -24.09
CA ALA A 116 17.97 -12.70 -25.13
C ALA A 116 16.74 -11.93 -24.59
N GLU A 117 16.05 -12.47 -23.57
CA GLU A 117 14.93 -11.82 -22.90
C GLU A 117 15.41 -10.60 -22.09
N ALA A 118 16.51 -10.75 -21.34
CA ALA A 118 17.12 -9.64 -20.60
C ALA A 118 17.57 -8.50 -21.54
N ASP A 119 18.21 -8.83 -22.66
CA ASP A 119 18.65 -7.85 -23.64
C ASP A 119 17.46 -7.11 -24.29
N ARG A 120 16.36 -7.83 -24.59
CA ARG A 120 15.12 -7.22 -25.07
C ARG A 120 14.51 -6.28 -24.02
N ALA A 121 14.55 -6.66 -22.75
CA ALA A 121 14.06 -5.83 -21.64
C ALA A 121 14.85 -4.53 -21.50
N GLN A 122 16.18 -4.59 -21.59
CA GLN A 122 17.03 -3.40 -21.54
C GLN A 122 16.80 -2.47 -22.74
N ARG A 123 16.71 -3.03 -23.95
CA ARG A 123 16.36 -2.24 -25.14
C ARG A 123 14.96 -1.62 -25.03
N GLY A 124 14.00 -2.36 -24.48
CA GLY A 124 12.65 -1.86 -24.23
C GLY A 124 12.61 -0.74 -23.21
N ARG A 125 13.36 -0.84 -22.10
CA ARG A 125 13.48 0.21 -21.08
C ARG A 125 14.07 1.50 -21.67
N ALA A 126 15.13 1.40 -22.46
CA ALA A 126 15.73 2.54 -23.17
C ALA A 126 14.76 3.16 -24.19
N ALA A 127 14.04 2.33 -24.95
CA ALA A 127 13.02 2.78 -25.90
C ALA A 127 11.86 3.49 -25.21
N LEU A 128 11.39 3.00 -24.06
CA LEU A 128 10.35 3.65 -23.28
C LEU A 128 10.82 5.03 -22.81
N ALA A 129 12.03 5.17 -22.28
CA ALA A 129 12.57 6.47 -21.88
C ALA A 129 12.61 7.46 -23.07
N ALA A 130 13.05 7.02 -24.25
CA ALA A 130 13.01 7.85 -25.46
C ALA A 130 11.57 8.24 -25.85
N MET A 131 10.61 7.32 -25.71
CA MET A 131 9.20 7.62 -25.96
C MET A 131 8.66 8.66 -25.00
N LEU A 132 8.86 8.50 -23.68
CA LEU A 132 8.36 9.44 -22.67
C LEU A 132 9.00 10.83 -22.83
N ASN A 133 10.29 10.89 -23.16
CA ASN A 133 11.03 12.14 -23.37
C ASN A 133 10.78 12.79 -24.74
N GLY A 134 9.99 12.16 -25.62
CA GLY A 134 9.62 12.71 -26.93
C GLY A 134 8.62 13.88 -26.88
N GLY A 135 8.25 14.36 -25.69
CA GLY A 135 7.31 15.45 -25.48
C GLY A 135 6.25 15.12 -24.42
N ALA A 136 5.36 16.08 -24.15
CA ALA A 136 4.26 15.88 -23.22
C ALA A 136 3.40 14.67 -23.58
N PHE A 137 2.83 14.03 -22.57
CA PHE A 137 1.89 12.93 -22.75
C PHE A 137 0.85 12.90 -21.61
N GLU A 138 -0.26 12.24 -21.88
CA GLU A 138 -1.32 11.98 -20.90
C GLU A 138 -1.16 10.56 -20.36
N ALA A 139 -1.26 10.40 -19.05
CA ALA A 139 -1.39 9.13 -18.36
C ALA A 139 -2.83 9.00 -17.86
N ARG A 140 -3.65 8.19 -18.53
CA ARG A 140 -5.04 7.95 -18.16
C ARG A 140 -5.16 6.64 -17.37
N PRO A 141 -5.96 6.58 -16.30
CA PRO A 141 -6.24 5.31 -15.65
C PRO A 141 -6.87 4.32 -16.62
N ASP A 142 -6.44 3.06 -16.56
CA ASP A 142 -7.18 1.98 -17.21
C ASP A 142 -8.15 1.36 -16.20
N THR A 143 -9.46 1.47 -16.47
CA THR A 143 -10.50 0.93 -15.59
C THR A 143 -10.70 -0.58 -15.76
N ALA A 144 -10.13 -1.18 -16.82
CA ALA A 144 -10.21 -2.62 -17.05
C ALA A 144 -9.16 -3.40 -16.25
N ASP A 145 -8.05 -2.75 -15.88
CA ASP A 145 -7.00 -3.34 -15.05
C ASP A 145 -7.37 -3.24 -13.56
N PRO A 146 -7.27 -4.34 -12.78
CA PRO A 146 -7.51 -4.30 -11.34
C PRO A 146 -6.47 -3.49 -10.56
N ASP A 147 -5.28 -3.23 -11.12
CA ASP A 147 -4.25 -2.43 -10.47
C ASP A 147 -4.52 -0.93 -10.69
N PRO A 148 -4.76 -0.15 -9.61
CA PRO A 148 -5.06 1.28 -9.70
C PRO A 148 -3.90 2.12 -10.26
N SER A 149 -2.69 1.56 -10.36
CA SER A 149 -1.52 2.19 -10.97
C SER A 149 -1.43 2.00 -12.49
N ALA A 150 -2.34 1.22 -13.09
CA ALA A 150 -2.40 0.97 -14.52
C ALA A 150 -2.73 2.24 -15.31
N ARG A 151 -1.88 2.59 -16.27
CA ARG A 151 -2.06 3.79 -17.09
C ARG A 151 -2.01 3.45 -18.59
N LEU A 152 -2.96 4.00 -19.34
CA LEU A 152 -2.85 4.16 -20.79
C LEU A 152 -2.12 5.46 -21.09
N LEU A 153 -0.97 5.38 -21.74
CA LEU A 153 -0.14 6.56 -22.07
C LEU A 153 -0.45 7.04 -23.48
N LEU A 154 -0.88 8.30 -23.61
CA LEU A 154 -1.32 8.89 -24.87
C LEU A 154 -0.52 10.14 -25.20
N ARG A 155 -0.08 10.27 -26.45
CA ARG A 155 0.44 11.52 -27.01
C ARG A 155 -0.34 11.84 -28.27
N ASP A 156 -0.99 13.00 -28.28
CA ASP A 156 -1.84 13.43 -29.40
C ASP A 156 -2.91 12.39 -29.78
N GLY A 157 -3.46 11.70 -28.78
CA GLY A 157 -4.43 10.62 -28.96
C GLY A 157 -3.86 9.27 -29.39
N VAL A 158 -2.54 9.15 -29.60
CA VAL A 158 -1.86 7.91 -29.98
C VAL A 158 -1.27 7.22 -28.75
N SER A 159 -1.51 5.92 -28.59
CA SER A 159 -0.93 5.15 -27.48
C SER A 159 0.58 4.98 -27.64
N ILE A 160 1.34 5.39 -26.62
CA ILE A 160 2.79 5.09 -26.52
C ILE A 160 3.00 3.58 -26.42
N GLY A 161 2.11 2.85 -25.74
CA GLY A 161 2.14 1.39 -25.67
C GLY A 161 2.05 0.74 -27.06
N GLN A 162 1.13 1.21 -27.91
CA GLN A 162 1.03 0.73 -29.29
C GLN A 162 2.28 1.06 -30.12
N LEU A 163 2.89 2.23 -29.92
CA LEU A 163 4.16 2.56 -30.57
C LEU A 163 5.31 1.65 -30.11
N MET A 164 5.33 1.24 -28.84
CA MET A 164 6.27 0.26 -28.31
C MET A 164 6.08 -1.12 -28.96
N ILE A 165 4.83 -1.53 -29.20
CA ILE A 165 4.52 -2.77 -29.92
C ILE A 165 5.00 -2.69 -31.37
N LEU A 166 4.67 -1.60 -32.07
CA LEU A 166 5.04 -1.39 -33.47
C LEU A 166 6.56 -1.42 -33.68
N LYS A 167 7.33 -0.89 -32.72
CA LYS A 167 8.79 -0.91 -32.74
C LYS A 167 9.41 -2.24 -32.24
N GLY A 168 8.60 -3.22 -31.86
CA GLY A 168 9.06 -4.54 -31.43
C GLY A 168 9.64 -4.58 -30.01
N HIS A 169 9.36 -3.57 -29.18
CA HIS A 169 9.79 -3.52 -27.78
C HIS A 169 8.77 -4.14 -26.82
N ALA A 170 7.53 -4.32 -27.28
CA ALA A 170 6.44 -4.89 -26.50
C ALA A 170 5.52 -5.76 -27.36
N LYS A 171 4.61 -6.48 -26.72
CA LYS A 171 3.45 -7.13 -27.34
C LYS A 171 2.18 -6.57 -26.73
N ALA A 172 1.04 -6.76 -27.40
CA ALA A 172 -0.25 -6.41 -26.81
C ALA A 172 -0.41 -7.13 -25.47
N TRP A 173 -1.02 -6.44 -24.51
CA TRP A 173 -1.33 -7.04 -23.21
C TRP A 173 -2.10 -8.35 -23.39
N SER A 174 -1.74 -9.35 -22.57
CA SER A 174 -2.37 -10.67 -22.59
C SER A 174 -2.28 -11.31 -21.21
N ARG A 175 -3.32 -12.06 -20.83
CA ARG A 175 -3.30 -12.92 -19.64
C ARG A 175 -2.44 -14.16 -19.81
N THR A 176 -2.14 -14.56 -21.05
CA THR A 176 -1.34 -15.74 -21.34
C THR A 176 0.15 -15.39 -21.29
N PRO A 177 0.99 -16.22 -20.65
CA PRO A 177 2.44 -16.00 -20.63
C PRO A 177 3.00 -15.89 -22.03
N ILE A 178 3.81 -14.86 -22.27
CA ILE A 178 4.48 -14.66 -23.55
C ILE A 178 5.94 -15.11 -23.46
N GLY A 179 6.38 -15.89 -24.46
CA GLY A 179 7.79 -16.23 -24.66
C GLY A 179 8.57 -15.08 -25.31
N TRP A 180 9.77 -14.83 -24.78
CA TRP A 180 10.71 -13.78 -25.25
C TRP A 180 12.10 -14.32 -25.64
N CYS A 181 12.35 -15.61 -25.39
CA CYS A 181 13.64 -16.25 -25.62
C CYS A 181 13.91 -16.69 -27.07
N ALA A 182 12.90 -16.67 -27.93
CA ALA A 182 13.09 -16.89 -29.35
C ALA A 182 13.25 -15.54 -30.06
N GLY A 183 14.34 -15.39 -30.81
CA GLY A 183 14.60 -14.32 -31.76
C GLY A 183 15.05 -14.94 -33.07
#